data_AF-A0A0E0KLR4-F1
#
_entry.id   AF-A0A0E0KLR4-F1
#
_cell.length_a   1.000
_cell.length_b   1.000
_cell.length_c   1.000
_cell.angle_alpha   90.00
_cell.angle_beta   90.00
_cell.angle_gamma   90.00
#
_symmetry.space_group_name_H-M   'P 1'
#
loop_
_entity.id
_entity.type
_entity.pdbx_description
1 polymer ?
#
loop_
_entity_poly.entity_id
_entity_poly.type
_entity_poly.pdbx_seq_one_letter_code
_entity_poly.pdbx_strand_id
1 'polypeptide(L)'
;MFSHGADSAHDAAGVSTGASGVPTRFVWPYGGKRVYLTGSFTRWTEHLPMSPVEGCPTVFQAICSLSPGIHQYKFCVDGEWRHDERQPTITGDYGVVNTLCLTRDFDQISTILSPSTPGSRMNMDVDNDNFQRTVSLSDGVIQEGPQRISEAAIQISRCRVSDFLNGQTGYDLLPDSGKVIALDVNLPVKQSFHILHEQGIPVAPLWDSFRGQFVGLLSPLDFILILRELETHGSNLTEEQLETHTISAWKEAKRQTYGRNEGPWRTNHHLVHATPYESMREIAMKILQNGVSTVPVMFSSSPDGSYPQLLHLASLSGILKCICRYFKNSTGNLPILNQPVCTIPLGTWVPKIGDPNGRPLAMLRPNTSLSAALNLLVQAGVSSIPIVDDNDSLLDTYSRSDITALAKDKVYTHIRLDEMTIHQALQLGQDANSPFGFFNGQRCQMCLRSDTLLKVMERLANPGVRRVFIVEAGSKRVEGIISLSDIFKFLLS
;
A
#
# COMPACT_ATOMS: atom_id res chain seq x y z
N MET A 1 -61.89 -26.12 30.70
CA MET A 1 -61.52 -26.25 32.13
C MET A 1 -60.91 -24.92 32.56
N PHE A 2 -61.57 -24.25 33.50
CA PHE A 2 -61.06 -23.03 34.15
C PHE A 2 -59.89 -23.37 35.09
N SER A 3 -58.98 -22.40 35.30
CA SER A 3 -58.61 -21.91 36.64
C SER A 3 -57.67 -20.70 36.57
N HIS A 4 -58.00 -19.69 37.38
CA HIS A 4 -57.26 -18.46 37.72
C HIS A 4 -56.06 -18.72 38.65
N GLY A 5 -55.13 -17.75 38.74
CA GLY A 5 -54.26 -17.56 39.90
C GLY A 5 -53.15 -16.52 39.67
N ALA A 6 -53.08 -15.51 40.53
CA ALA A 6 -52.27 -14.29 40.42
C ALA A 6 -50.95 -14.34 41.24
N ASP A 7 -50.12 -13.31 40.98
CA ASP A 7 -49.03 -12.71 41.77
C ASP A 7 -47.73 -13.48 42.11
N SER A 8 -46.61 -12.93 41.66
CA SER A 8 -45.57 -12.39 42.56
C SER A 8 -44.50 -11.61 41.79
N ALA A 9 -44.22 -10.41 42.28
CA ALA A 9 -43.06 -9.63 41.92
C ALA A 9 -41.79 -10.26 42.50
N HIS A 10 -40.72 -10.32 41.71
CA HIS A 10 -39.35 -10.31 42.22
C HIS A 10 -38.43 -9.66 41.20
N ASP A 11 -37.80 -8.57 41.65
CA ASP A 11 -36.62 -7.96 41.04
C ASP A 11 -35.55 -9.01 40.73
N ALA A 12 -34.98 -8.91 39.54
CA ALA A 12 -33.60 -9.34 39.30
C ALA A 12 -33.00 -8.47 38.19
N ALA A 13 -32.16 -7.54 38.63
CA ALA A 13 -31.20 -6.84 37.81
C ALA A 13 -30.43 -7.84 36.93
N GLY A 14 -30.53 -7.66 35.62
CA GLY A 14 -29.76 -8.37 34.61
C GLY A 14 -28.93 -7.39 33.80
N VAL A 15 -27.97 -6.73 34.45
CA VAL A 15 -26.88 -6.04 33.77
C VAL A 15 -26.04 -7.11 33.08
N SER A 16 -26.17 -7.24 31.76
CA SER A 16 -25.26 -8.02 30.93
C SER A 16 -23.94 -7.26 30.75
N THR A 17 -23.10 -7.28 31.78
CA THR A 17 -21.67 -6.94 31.65
C THR A 17 -20.97 -8.04 30.86
N GLY A 18 -20.44 -7.71 29.69
CA GLY A 18 -19.63 -8.66 28.94
C GLY A 18 -19.12 -8.22 27.56
N ALA A 19 -19.17 -6.94 27.20
CA ALA A 19 -18.41 -6.41 26.07
C ALA A 19 -17.71 -5.14 26.54
N SER A 20 -16.37 -5.12 26.53
CA SER A 20 -15.58 -3.89 26.71
C SER A 20 -15.90 -2.91 25.57
N GLY A 21 -16.98 -2.14 25.73
CA GLY A 21 -17.37 -1.07 24.83
C GLY A 21 -16.53 0.17 25.11
N VAL A 22 -16.13 0.88 24.05
CA VAL A 22 -15.46 2.17 24.13
C VAL A 22 -16.50 3.24 24.43
N PRO A 23 -16.42 3.96 25.57
CA PRO A 23 -17.35 5.03 25.89
C PRO A 23 -17.18 6.17 24.89
N THR A 24 -18.21 6.42 24.10
CA THR A 24 -18.19 7.36 22.98
C THR A 24 -19.18 8.49 23.23
N ARG A 25 -18.71 9.74 23.18
CA ARG A 25 -19.54 10.94 23.35
C ARG A 25 -20.01 11.47 22.00
N PHE A 26 -21.33 11.58 21.84
CA PHE A 26 -22.00 12.21 20.71
C PHE A 26 -22.47 13.60 21.12
N VAL A 27 -22.29 14.60 20.25
CA VAL A 27 -22.63 16.00 20.53
C VAL A 27 -23.42 16.58 19.35
N TRP A 28 -24.50 17.29 19.66
CA TRP A 28 -25.30 18.05 18.71
C TRP A 28 -25.27 19.54 19.10
N PRO A 29 -24.56 20.40 18.36
CA PRO A 29 -24.34 21.80 18.75
C PRO A 29 -25.38 22.80 18.24
N TYR A 30 -26.40 22.36 17.49
CA TYR A 30 -27.26 23.26 16.71
C TYR A 30 -28.62 23.60 17.37
N GLY A 31 -28.80 23.30 18.66
CA GLY A 31 -30.06 23.53 19.37
C GLY A 31 -31.20 22.55 19.01
N GLY A 32 -32.35 22.72 19.68
CA GLY A 32 -33.55 21.88 19.56
C GLY A 32 -34.31 21.81 20.89
N LYS A 33 -35.56 21.35 20.89
CA LYS A 33 -36.32 21.10 22.14
C LYS A 33 -36.18 19.65 22.61
N ARG A 34 -36.22 18.70 21.68
CA ARG A 34 -36.06 17.26 21.91
C ARG A 34 -35.08 16.70 20.89
N VAL A 35 -33.91 16.28 21.37
CA VAL A 35 -32.85 15.71 20.53
C VAL A 35 -32.67 14.24 20.90
N TYR A 36 -32.77 13.37 19.91
CA TYR A 36 -32.52 11.94 20.03
C TYR A 36 -31.38 11.50 19.13
N LEU A 37 -30.64 10.49 19.57
CA LEU A 37 -29.59 9.81 18.83
C LEU A 37 -30.05 8.40 18.44
N THR A 38 -29.90 8.05 17.17
CA THR A 38 -30.19 6.71 16.67
C THR A 38 -29.07 6.28 15.74
N GLY A 39 -28.71 5.00 15.76
CA GLY A 39 -27.66 4.49 14.89
C GLY A 39 -27.61 2.98 14.80
N SER A 40 -26.55 2.47 14.19
CA SER A 40 -26.33 1.02 14.01
C SER A 40 -26.28 0.26 15.34
N PHE A 41 -25.80 0.90 16.40
CA PHE A 41 -25.75 0.35 17.76
C PHE A 41 -27.11 0.27 18.45
N THR A 42 -28.11 1.03 18.00
CA THR A 42 -29.52 0.88 18.40
C THR A 42 -30.35 0.12 17.37
N ARG A 43 -29.70 -0.54 16.41
CA ARG A 43 -30.32 -1.22 15.25
C ARG A 43 -31.28 -0.32 14.47
N TRP A 44 -31.08 0.99 14.51
CA TRP A 44 -31.99 2.00 13.95
C TRP A 44 -33.44 1.97 14.47
N THR A 45 -33.72 1.20 15.52
CA THR A 45 -35.08 1.06 16.10
C THR A 45 -35.27 1.89 17.35
N GLU A 46 -34.21 2.08 18.15
CA GLU A 46 -34.31 2.83 19.41
C GLU A 46 -33.76 4.26 19.26
N HIS A 47 -34.46 5.20 19.90
CA HIS A 47 -34.12 6.62 19.95
C HIS A 47 -33.58 6.97 21.35
N LEU A 48 -32.26 7.14 21.45
CA LEU A 48 -31.61 7.51 22.71
C LEU A 48 -31.79 9.01 22.96
N PRO A 49 -32.45 9.43 24.05
CA PRO A 49 -32.58 10.85 24.38
C PRO A 49 -31.20 11.45 24.69
N MET A 50 -30.93 12.64 24.15
CA MET A 50 -29.73 13.42 24.47
C MET A 50 -30.05 14.48 25.52
N SER A 51 -29.09 14.75 26.40
CA SER A 51 -29.22 15.75 27.47
C SER A 51 -28.45 17.02 27.11
N PRO A 52 -28.95 18.22 27.46
CA PRO A 52 -28.20 19.46 27.27
C PRO A 52 -26.90 19.43 28.08
N VAL A 53 -25.84 19.99 27.51
CA VAL A 53 -24.53 20.11 28.16
C VAL A 53 -24.62 21.17 29.26
N GLU A 54 -24.05 20.88 30.43
CA GLU A 54 -23.99 21.84 31.54
C GLU A 54 -23.30 23.13 31.08
N GLY A 55 -23.97 24.28 31.30
CA GLY A 55 -23.50 25.60 30.88
C GLY A 55 -23.84 26.00 29.44
N CYS A 56 -24.30 25.08 28.58
CA CYS A 56 -24.62 25.34 27.17
C CYS A 56 -25.95 24.67 26.75
N PRO A 57 -27.12 25.30 27.01
CA PRO A 57 -28.43 24.67 26.78
C PRO A 57 -28.75 24.43 25.29
N THR A 58 -27.99 25.04 24.38
CA THR A 58 -28.12 24.83 22.93
C THR A 58 -27.34 23.62 22.42
N VAL A 59 -26.51 23.00 23.26
CA VAL A 59 -25.68 21.85 22.89
C VAL A 59 -26.19 20.63 23.62
N PHE A 60 -26.49 19.55 22.88
CA PHE A 60 -26.96 18.28 23.43
C PHE A 60 -25.85 17.23 23.36
N GLN A 61 -25.81 16.32 24.33
CA GLN A 61 -24.87 15.22 24.37
C GLN A 61 -25.50 13.88 24.79
N ALA A 62 -24.91 12.78 24.32
CA ALA A 62 -25.15 11.44 24.83
C ALA A 62 -23.83 10.66 24.85
N ILE A 63 -23.67 9.76 25.83
CA ILE A 63 -22.52 8.87 25.92
C ILE A 63 -23.02 7.45 25.77
N CYS A 64 -22.47 6.72 24.79
CA CYS A 64 -22.83 5.34 24.52
C CYS A 64 -21.58 4.47 24.52
N SER A 65 -21.63 3.31 25.15
CA SER A 65 -20.57 2.30 25.07
C SER A 65 -20.72 1.53 23.77
N LEU A 66 -19.81 1.73 22.84
CA LEU A 66 -19.85 1.14 21.51
C LEU A 66 -18.75 0.09 21.35
N SER A 67 -19.05 -1.00 20.65
CA SER A 67 -18.02 -1.95 20.24
C SER A 67 -17.02 -1.28 19.30
N PRO A 68 -15.75 -1.72 19.23
CA PRO A 68 -14.87 -1.31 18.14
C PRO A 68 -15.48 -1.67 16.78
N GLY A 69 -15.37 -0.77 15.81
CA GLY A 69 -15.95 -0.92 14.48
C GLY A 69 -16.49 0.40 13.92
N ILE A 70 -17.17 0.31 12.78
CA ILE A 70 -17.79 1.45 12.11
C ILE A 70 -19.25 1.54 12.52
N HIS A 71 -19.62 2.66 13.12
CA HIS A 71 -20.98 2.97 13.53
C HIS A 71 -21.55 4.10 12.68
N GLN A 72 -22.76 3.89 12.18
CA GLN A 72 -23.52 4.92 11.49
C GLN A 72 -24.59 5.46 12.44
N TYR A 73 -24.83 6.77 12.44
CA TYR A 73 -25.78 7.39 13.33
C TYR A 73 -26.41 8.65 12.71
N LYS A 74 -27.54 9.06 13.27
CA LYS A 74 -28.30 10.25 12.88
C LYS A 74 -28.97 10.84 14.10
N PHE A 75 -29.20 12.15 14.06
CA PHE A 75 -29.93 12.87 15.09
C PHE A 75 -31.38 13.05 14.67
N CYS A 76 -32.32 12.87 15.58
CA CYS A 76 -33.71 13.26 15.40
C CYS A 76 -33.96 14.48 16.30
N VAL A 77 -34.10 15.66 15.69
CA VAL A 77 -34.25 16.95 16.37
C VAL A 77 -35.66 17.44 16.12
N ASP A 78 -36.47 17.50 17.18
CA ASP A 78 -37.86 17.96 17.13
C ASP A 78 -38.74 17.21 16.10
N GLY A 79 -38.43 15.93 15.87
CA GLY A 79 -39.12 15.06 14.91
C GLY A 79 -38.48 15.01 13.52
N GLU A 80 -37.50 15.87 13.24
CA GLU A 80 -36.81 15.94 11.96
C GLU A 80 -35.45 15.25 12.00
N TRP A 81 -35.18 14.42 10.99
CA TRP A 81 -33.92 13.69 10.87
C TRP A 81 -32.79 14.57 10.34
N ARG A 82 -31.77 14.81 11.16
CA ARG A 82 -30.61 15.65 10.87
C ARG A 82 -29.30 14.89 11.05
N HIS A 83 -28.26 15.36 10.38
CA HIS A 83 -26.89 14.89 10.55
C HIS A 83 -25.99 16.11 10.80
N ASP A 84 -24.85 15.90 11.44
CA ASP A 84 -23.85 16.96 11.60
C ASP A 84 -22.97 17.03 10.34
N GLU A 85 -23.08 18.12 9.58
CA GLU A 85 -22.30 18.35 8.35
C GLU A 85 -20.79 18.45 8.61
N ARG A 86 -20.37 18.73 9.85
CA ARG A 86 -18.95 18.80 10.24
C ARG A 86 -18.34 17.43 10.55
N GLN A 87 -19.18 16.41 10.68
CA GLN A 87 -18.76 15.03 10.95
C GLN A 87 -18.74 14.23 9.64
N PRO A 88 -17.94 13.17 9.53
CA PRO A 88 -17.96 12.31 8.34
C PRO A 88 -19.36 11.77 8.08
N THR A 89 -19.83 11.86 6.85
CA THR A 89 -21.16 11.38 6.43
C THR A 89 -21.06 10.35 5.32
N ILE A 90 -22.08 9.51 5.24
CA ILE A 90 -22.30 8.60 4.12
C ILE A 90 -23.76 8.65 3.68
N THR A 91 -23.98 8.46 2.38
CA THR A 91 -25.32 8.29 1.82
C THR A 91 -25.60 6.80 1.67
N GLY A 92 -26.68 6.31 2.28
CA GLY A 92 -27.13 4.93 2.18
C GLY A 92 -28.65 4.83 2.23
N ASP A 93 -29.18 3.67 2.61
CA ASP A 93 -30.62 3.38 2.61
C ASP A 93 -31.44 4.29 3.56
N TYR A 94 -30.78 4.85 4.58
CA TYR A 94 -31.38 5.78 5.56
C TYR A 94 -31.11 7.27 5.22
N GLY A 95 -30.72 7.54 3.97
CA GLY A 95 -30.30 8.86 3.49
C GLY A 95 -28.88 9.20 3.95
N VAL A 96 -28.61 10.50 4.15
CA VAL A 96 -27.32 10.97 4.66
C VAL A 96 -27.26 10.74 6.17
N VAL A 97 -26.28 9.94 6.61
CA VAL A 97 -26.04 9.59 8.02
C VAL A 97 -24.60 9.89 8.39
N ASN A 98 -24.36 10.27 9.64
CA ASN A 98 -23.00 10.42 10.16
C ASN A 98 -22.36 9.04 10.34
N THR A 99 -21.04 8.97 10.19
CA THR A 99 -20.23 7.75 10.37
C THR A 99 -19.11 8.02 11.36
N LEU A 100 -18.91 7.07 12.27
CA LEU A 100 -17.85 7.05 13.27
C LEU A 100 -17.09 5.73 13.14
N CYS A 101 -15.75 5.74 13.11
CA CYS A 101 -14.95 4.53 13.31
C CYS A 101 -14.32 4.55 14.70
N LEU A 102 -14.52 3.47 15.46
CA LEU A 102 -13.90 3.22 16.75
C LEU A 102 -12.89 2.09 16.61
N THR A 103 -11.59 2.41 16.66
CA THR A 103 -10.52 1.40 16.67
C THR A 103 -10.08 1.13 18.10
N ARG A 104 -9.95 -0.15 18.47
CA ARG A 104 -9.24 -0.58 19.69
C ARG A 104 -7.77 -0.22 19.46
N ASP A 105 -7.26 0.80 20.13
CA ASP A 105 -5.91 1.39 20.05
C ASP A 105 -4.83 0.60 19.26
N PHE A 106 -4.34 1.20 18.18
CA PHE A 106 -3.08 0.83 17.53
C PHE A 106 -1.92 1.49 18.28
N ASP A 107 -1.44 0.88 19.36
CA ASP A 107 -0.30 1.41 20.13
C ASP A 107 0.88 0.43 20.26
N GLN A 108 1.14 -0.38 19.22
CA GLN A 108 2.37 -1.19 19.16
C GLN A 108 3.11 -1.22 17.80
N ILE A 109 2.66 -0.50 16.77
CA ILE A 109 3.27 -0.59 15.41
C ILE A 109 4.14 0.63 15.06
N SER A 110 3.96 1.77 15.75
CA SER A 110 4.72 3.00 15.50
C SER A 110 6.18 2.94 15.95
N THR A 111 6.59 1.93 16.73
CA THR A 111 7.93 1.84 17.32
C THR A 111 8.94 1.01 16.50
N ILE A 112 8.52 0.37 15.39
CA ILE A 112 9.39 -0.52 14.59
C ILE A 112 9.86 0.13 13.28
N LEU A 113 9.37 1.32 12.92
CA LEU A 113 9.71 1.99 11.65
C LEU A 113 10.53 3.29 11.80
N SER A 114 11.15 3.51 12.95
CA SER A 114 12.10 4.61 13.17
C SER A 114 13.54 4.08 13.10
N PRO A 115 14.41 4.58 12.20
CA PRO A 115 15.83 4.25 12.25
C PRO A 115 16.47 4.90 13.48
N SER A 116 16.98 4.06 14.38
CA SER A 116 17.71 4.46 15.58
C SER A 116 19.07 5.07 15.23
N THR A 117 19.36 6.23 15.84
CA THR A 117 20.74 6.73 15.97
C THR A 117 21.11 6.67 17.45
N PRO A 118 22.26 6.07 17.85
CA PRO A 118 22.64 5.96 19.25
C PRO A 118 23.48 7.16 19.69
N GLY A 119 23.15 7.74 20.85
CA GLY A 119 24.12 8.48 21.66
C GLY A 119 23.64 9.83 22.20
N SER A 120 23.32 9.85 23.51
CA SER A 120 23.81 10.81 24.50
C SER A 120 22.74 11.36 25.46
N ARG A 121 22.77 10.76 26.66
CA ARG A 121 22.69 11.37 28.00
C ARG A 121 21.50 12.26 28.40
N MET A 122 20.81 11.71 29.42
CA MET A 122 20.41 12.33 30.70
C MET A 122 19.57 13.62 30.65
N ASN A 123 18.32 13.54 31.11
CA ASN A 123 17.89 14.14 32.37
C ASN A 123 16.47 13.68 32.72
N MET A 124 16.26 13.39 34.01
CA MET A 124 14.95 13.15 34.59
C MET A 124 14.19 14.47 34.72
N ASP A 125 12.89 14.45 34.48
CA ASP A 125 11.94 15.18 35.33
C ASP A 125 10.59 14.47 35.34
N VAL A 126 10.04 14.42 36.54
CA VAL A 126 8.81 13.77 36.96
C VAL A 126 7.75 14.87 37.02
N ASP A 127 6.66 14.76 36.25
CA ASP A 127 5.28 14.80 36.76
C ASP A 127 4.24 15.00 35.66
N ASN A 128 3.24 14.11 35.71
CA ASN A 128 1.81 14.39 35.69
C ASN A 128 1.27 15.49 34.74
N ASP A 129 0.58 15.07 33.67
CA ASP A 129 -0.79 15.56 33.41
C ASP A 129 -1.49 14.75 32.30
N ASN A 130 -2.32 13.84 32.79
CA ASN A 130 -3.48 13.30 32.11
C ASN A 130 -4.53 14.44 32.05
N PHE A 131 -5.28 14.55 30.94
CA PHE A 131 -6.33 15.56 30.65
C PHE A 131 -5.89 16.90 30.04
N GLN A 132 -5.97 17.00 28.71
CA GLN A 132 -6.64 18.11 27.99
C GLN A 132 -6.62 17.86 26.46
N ARG A 133 -7.57 17.05 25.94
CA ARG A 133 -8.05 17.22 24.55
C ARG A 133 -9.17 18.26 24.57
N THR A 134 -8.78 19.53 24.68
CA THR A 134 -9.68 20.66 24.45
C THR A 134 -9.52 21.09 23.00
N VAL A 135 -10.61 21.01 22.25
CA VAL A 135 -10.78 21.54 20.90
C VAL A 135 -10.41 23.03 20.91
N SER A 136 -9.29 23.37 20.28
CA SER A 136 -8.93 24.77 20.05
C SER A 136 -9.75 25.29 18.87
N LEU A 137 -10.74 26.12 19.18
CA LEU A 137 -11.34 27.06 18.24
C LEU A 137 -10.24 28.06 17.85
N SER A 138 -9.91 28.15 16.56
CA SER A 138 -9.07 29.21 16.02
C SER A 138 -9.89 30.07 15.07
N ASP A 139 -10.06 31.33 15.47
CA ASP A 139 -10.56 32.42 14.67
C ASP A 139 -9.58 32.76 13.53
N GLY A 140 -10.17 32.99 12.34
CA GLY A 140 -9.70 33.83 11.24
C GLY A 140 -8.22 33.87 10.84
N VAL A 141 -7.87 33.20 9.74
CA VAL A 141 -7.40 33.81 8.46
C VAL A 141 -7.61 32.76 7.35
N ILE A 142 -8.41 33.09 6.34
CA ILE A 142 -8.60 32.25 5.15
C ILE A 142 -7.31 32.34 4.33
N GLN A 143 -6.46 31.31 4.44
CA GLN A 143 -5.50 30.97 3.38
C GLN A 143 -6.17 29.90 2.52
N GLU A 144 -6.48 30.25 1.26
CA GLU A 144 -6.91 29.32 0.22
C GLU A 144 -5.76 28.36 -0.13
N GLY A 145 -5.54 27.37 0.73
CA GLY A 145 -4.95 26.10 0.37
C GLY A 145 -6.07 25.06 0.20
N PRO A 146 -5.89 24.02 -0.62
CA PRO A 146 -6.88 22.95 -0.70
C PRO A 146 -7.11 22.39 0.71
N GLN A 147 -8.35 22.47 1.20
CA GLN A 147 -8.74 21.97 2.52
C GLN A 147 -8.31 20.51 2.63
N ARG A 148 -7.38 20.21 3.55
CA ARG A 148 -6.97 18.83 3.82
C ARG A 148 -8.20 18.04 4.30
N ILE A 149 -8.33 16.82 3.82
CA ILE A 149 -9.40 15.90 4.22
C ILE A 149 -9.39 15.74 5.75
N SER A 150 -10.59 15.66 6.34
CA SER A 150 -10.74 15.36 7.76
C SER A 150 -10.06 14.03 8.12
N GLU A 151 -9.24 14.04 9.17
CA GLU A 151 -8.54 12.85 9.68
C GLU A 151 -9.52 11.71 10.01
N ALA A 152 -10.73 12.05 10.47
CA ALA A 152 -11.79 11.07 10.72
C ALA A 152 -12.26 10.37 9.43
N ALA A 153 -12.33 11.08 8.30
CA ALA A 153 -12.69 10.49 7.01
C ALA A 153 -11.59 9.57 6.45
N ILE A 154 -10.32 9.91 6.68
CA ILE A 154 -9.17 9.03 6.40
C ILE A 154 -9.30 7.75 7.22
N GLN A 155 -9.54 7.88 8.53
CA GLN A 155 -9.62 6.73 9.43
C GLN A 155 -10.78 5.80 9.10
N ILE A 156 -11.97 6.34 8.84
CA ILE A 156 -13.12 5.53 8.38
C ILE A 156 -12.78 4.78 7.10
N SER A 157 -12.08 5.44 6.17
CA SER A 157 -11.70 4.81 4.92
C SER A 157 -10.70 3.66 5.13
N ARG A 158 -9.71 3.85 6.00
CA ARG A 158 -8.76 2.80 6.41
C ARG A 158 -9.47 1.63 7.09
N CYS A 159 -10.39 1.89 8.00
CA CYS A 159 -11.19 0.86 8.66
C CYS A 159 -11.92 -0.02 7.63
N ARG A 160 -12.60 0.59 6.66
CA ARG A 160 -13.37 -0.14 5.62
C ARG A 160 -12.49 -0.96 4.68
N VAL A 161 -11.35 -0.41 4.28
CA VAL A 161 -10.39 -1.16 3.45
C VAL A 161 -9.79 -2.32 4.25
N SER A 162 -9.47 -2.10 5.52
CA SER A 162 -8.98 -3.15 6.41
C SER A 162 -10.01 -4.27 6.60
N ASP A 163 -11.29 -3.94 6.81
CA ASP A 163 -12.37 -4.92 6.95
C ASP A 163 -12.52 -5.76 5.67
N PHE A 164 -12.48 -5.10 4.50
CA PHE A 164 -12.48 -5.79 3.21
C PHE A 164 -11.28 -6.74 3.06
N LEU A 165 -10.05 -6.26 3.34
CA LEU A 165 -8.83 -7.05 3.17
C LEU A 165 -8.72 -8.22 4.17
N ASN A 166 -9.33 -8.10 5.35
CA ASN A 166 -9.44 -9.16 6.33
C ASN A 166 -10.49 -10.22 5.93
N GLY A 167 -11.58 -9.80 5.28
CA GLY A 167 -12.66 -10.68 4.86
C GLY A 167 -12.38 -11.47 3.58
N GLN A 168 -11.33 -11.09 2.83
CA GLN A 168 -10.92 -11.73 1.59
C GLN A 168 -9.60 -12.48 1.77
N THR A 169 -9.44 -13.59 1.06
CA THR A 169 -8.32 -14.54 1.20
C THR A 169 -7.36 -14.48 0.01
N GLY A 170 -6.21 -15.13 0.15
CA GLY A 170 -5.26 -15.34 -0.93
C GLY A 170 -5.86 -16.10 -2.11
N TYR A 171 -6.83 -16.99 -1.86
CA TYR A 171 -7.58 -17.70 -2.89
C TYR A 171 -8.34 -16.75 -3.81
N ASP A 172 -8.91 -15.68 -3.28
CA ASP A 172 -9.67 -14.69 -4.06
C ASP A 172 -8.80 -13.84 -5.01
N LEU A 173 -7.47 -13.96 -4.90
CA LEU A 173 -6.51 -13.38 -5.86
C LEU A 173 -6.24 -14.28 -7.06
N LEU A 174 -6.58 -15.57 -6.99
CA LEU A 174 -6.34 -16.51 -8.08
C LEU A 174 -7.32 -16.21 -9.23
N PRO A 175 -6.84 -16.14 -10.48
CA PRO A 175 -7.75 -16.10 -11.62
C PRO A 175 -8.40 -17.47 -11.83
N ASP A 176 -9.59 -17.51 -12.45
CA ASP A 176 -10.29 -18.76 -12.80
C ASP A 176 -9.41 -19.70 -13.65
N SER A 177 -8.55 -19.11 -14.49
CA SER A 177 -7.51 -19.81 -15.23
C SER A 177 -6.27 -18.92 -15.30
N GLY A 178 -5.10 -19.51 -15.03
CA GLY A 178 -3.84 -18.79 -15.01
C GLY A 178 -2.66 -19.68 -15.35
N LYS A 179 -1.57 -19.05 -15.77
CA LYS A 179 -0.27 -19.69 -16.03
C LYS A 179 0.71 -19.24 -14.95
N VAL A 180 1.37 -20.18 -14.30
CA VAL A 180 2.53 -19.93 -13.44
C VAL A 180 3.77 -20.53 -14.09
N ILE A 181 4.90 -19.82 -13.98
CA ILE A 181 6.18 -20.24 -14.54
C ILE A 181 7.17 -20.31 -13.39
N ALA A 182 7.85 -21.45 -13.24
CA ALA A 182 8.94 -21.64 -12.31
C ALA A 182 10.19 -22.07 -13.08
N LEU A 183 11.37 -21.72 -12.57
CA LEU A 183 12.65 -22.06 -13.18
C LEU A 183 13.44 -23.00 -12.27
N ASP A 184 14.11 -23.99 -12.86
CA ASP A 184 15.04 -24.84 -12.11
C ASP A 184 16.26 -24.00 -11.69
N VAL A 185 16.74 -24.19 -10.45
CA VAL A 185 17.91 -23.48 -9.91
C VAL A 185 19.20 -23.75 -10.67
N ASN A 186 19.28 -24.85 -11.41
CA ASN A 186 20.43 -25.25 -12.22
C ASN A 186 20.41 -24.64 -13.62
N LEU A 187 19.37 -23.89 -13.98
CA LEU A 187 19.31 -23.18 -15.24
C LEU A 187 20.42 -22.11 -15.29
N PRO A 188 21.12 -21.94 -16.43
CA PRO A 188 22.08 -20.85 -16.61
C PRO A 188 21.43 -19.47 -16.44
N VAL A 189 22.17 -18.55 -15.83
CA VAL A 189 21.65 -17.20 -15.53
C VAL A 189 21.18 -16.46 -16.79
N LYS A 190 21.96 -16.50 -17.87
CA LYS A 190 21.57 -15.88 -19.15
C LYS A 190 20.21 -16.37 -19.64
N GLN A 191 20.05 -17.70 -19.71
CA GLN A 191 18.84 -18.34 -20.20
C GLN A 191 17.64 -17.99 -19.31
N SER A 192 17.86 -17.91 -17.99
CA SER A 192 16.80 -17.55 -17.05
C SER A 192 16.24 -16.14 -17.27
N PHE A 193 17.10 -15.15 -17.50
CA PHE A 193 16.65 -13.77 -17.79
C PHE A 193 16.07 -13.61 -19.20
N HIS A 194 16.58 -14.38 -20.15
CA HIS A 194 15.98 -14.48 -21.49
C HIS A 194 14.53 -14.99 -21.41
N ILE A 195 14.27 -16.06 -20.65
CA ILE A 195 12.92 -16.59 -20.42
C ILE A 195 12.03 -15.53 -19.75
N LEU A 196 12.53 -14.82 -18.72
CA LEU A 196 11.76 -13.75 -18.07
C LEU A 196 11.33 -12.68 -19.08
N HIS A 197 12.24 -12.27 -19.97
CA HIS A 197 11.97 -11.29 -21.02
C HIS A 197 10.97 -11.82 -22.06
N GLU A 198 11.22 -12.99 -22.65
CA GLU A 198 10.35 -13.57 -23.68
C GLU A 198 8.92 -13.85 -23.18
N GLN A 199 8.80 -14.32 -21.94
CA GLN A 199 7.50 -14.60 -21.34
C GLN A 199 6.82 -13.33 -20.77
N GLY A 200 7.51 -12.18 -20.79
CA GLY A 200 7.01 -10.92 -20.26
C GLY A 200 6.69 -10.96 -18.76
N ILE A 201 7.37 -11.83 -17.99
CA ILE A 201 7.13 -11.98 -16.55
C ILE A 201 8.20 -11.23 -15.74
N PRO A 202 7.81 -10.45 -14.71
CA PRO A 202 8.75 -9.61 -13.97
C PRO A 202 9.53 -10.38 -12.89
N VAL A 203 9.17 -11.63 -12.60
CA VAL A 203 9.75 -12.45 -11.53
C VAL A 203 9.35 -13.92 -11.76
N ALA A 204 10.24 -14.86 -11.41
CA ALA A 204 9.93 -16.28 -11.42
C ALA A 204 10.37 -16.98 -10.12
N PRO A 205 9.53 -17.85 -9.53
CA PRO A 205 9.93 -18.80 -8.50
C PRO A 205 11.01 -19.75 -8.98
N LEU A 206 11.92 -20.09 -8.06
CA LEU A 206 13.00 -21.03 -8.28
C LEU A 206 12.68 -22.36 -7.60
N TRP A 207 12.69 -23.42 -8.40
CA TRP A 207 12.48 -24.79 -7.98
C TRP A 207 13.81 -25.52 -7.83
N ASP A 208 14.04 -26.09 -6.66
CA ASP A 208 15.14 -27.01 -6.41
C ASP A 208 14.62 -28.44 -6.49
N SER A 209 14.96 -29.12 -7.59
CA SER A 209 14.54 -30.49 -7.87
C SER A 209 15.16 -31.51 -6.93
N PHE A 210 16.34 -31.25 -6.37
CA PHE A 210 16.98 -32.12 -5.40
C PHE A 210 16.29 -32.05 -4.03
N ARG A 211 15.89 -30.83 -3.62
CA ARG A 211 15.18 -30.60 -2.36
C ARG A 211 13.66 -30.79 -2.45
N GLY A 212 13.10 -30.81 -3.66
CA GLY A 212 11.66 -30.88 -3.91
C GLY A 212 10.90 -29.66 -3.38
N GLN A 213 11.51 -28.47 -3.42
CA GLN A 213 10.97 -27.26 -2.80
C GLN A 213 11.28 -25.98 -3.58
N PHE A 214 10.47 -24.95 -3.38
CA PHE A 214 10.77 -23.60 -3.86
C PHE A 214 11.75 -22.89 -2.91
N VAL A 215 12.89 -22.44 -3.46
CA VAL A 215 14.00 -21.91 -2.65
C VAL A 215 14.17 -20.39 -2.75
N GLY A 216 13.43 -19.72 -3.64
CA GLY A 216 13.53 -18.27 -3.80
C GLY A 216 12.82 -17.74 -5.03
N LEU A 217 13.00 -16.45 -5.29
CA LEU A 217 12.54 -15.76 -6.49
C LEU A 217 13.73 -15.24 -7.30
N LEU A 218 13.63 -15.23 -8.63
CA LEU A 218 14.54 -14.56 -9.54
C LEU A 218 13.86 -13.29 -10.06
N SER A 219 14.52 -12.15 -9.88
CA SER A 219 13.98 -10.84 -10.25
C SER A 219 14.98 -10.01 -11.06
N PRO A 220 14.54 -8.95 -11.76
CA PRO A 220 15.45 -8.05 -12.46
C PRO A 220 16.48 -7.37 -11.55
N LEU A 221 16.20 -7.24 -10.24
CA LEU A 221 17.19 -6.75 -9.28
C LEU A 221 18.39 -7.71 -9.18
N ASP A 222 18.16 -9.03 -9.26
CA ASP A 222 19.25 -10.01 -9.28
C ASP A 222 20.10 -9.82 -10.53
N PHE A 223 19.51 -9.51 -11.69
CA PHE A 223 20.27 -9.24 -12.90
C PHE A 223 21.13 -7.98 -12.76
N ILE A 224 20.55 -6.90 -12.22
CA ILE A 224 21.28 -5.64 -11.97
C ILE A 224 22.48 -5.89 -11.05
N LEU A 225 22.30 -6.66 -9.98
CA LEU A 225 23.38 -6.96 -9.05
C LEU A 225 24.47 -7.83 -9.69
N ILE A 226 24.10 -8.81 -10.51
CA ILE A 226 25.07 -9.63 -11.26
C ILE A 226 25.88 -8.76 -12.21
N LEU A 227 25.22 -7.89 -12.99
CA LEU A 227 25.90 -6.99 -13.92
C LEU A 227 26.86 -6.01 -13.22
N ARG A 228 26.47 -5.48 -12.05
CA ARG A 228 27.33 -4.59 -11.24
C ARG A 228 28.55 -5.31 -10.67
N GLU A 229 28.37 -6.53 -10.17
CA GLU A 229 29.47 -7.34 -9.63
C GLU A 229 30.52 -7.63 -10.71
N LEU A 230 30.06 -7.95 -11.92
CA LEU A 230 30.94 -8.20 -13.07
C LEU A 230 31.70 -6.94 -13.51
N GLU A 231 31.07 -5.77 -13.42
CA GLU A 231 31.71 -4.48 -13.72
C GLU A 231 32.83 -4.16 -12.70
N THR A 232 32.60 -4.42 -11.41
CA THR A 232 33.60 -4.15 -10.35
C THR A 232 34.85 -5.02 -10.41
N HIS A 233 34.75 -6.25 -10.92
CA HIS A 233 35.90 -7.17 -11.02
C HIS A 233 36.72 -7.01 -12.31
N GLY A 234 36.41 -6.02 -13.14
CA GLY A 234 37.30 -5.50 -14.19
C GLY A 234 37.61 -6.44 -15.37
N SER A 235 37.04 -7.64 -15.40
CA SER A 235 37.13 -8.52 -16.57
C SER A 235 36.04 -8.14 -17.57
N ASN A 236 36.43 -7.84 -18.81
CA ASN A 236 35.55 -7.94 -19.97
C ASN A 236 34.60 -9.12 -19.76
N LEU A 237 33.28 -8.90 -19.83
CA LEU A 237 32.26 -9.93 -19.70
C LEU A 237 32.70 -11.19 -20.46
N THR A 238 33.31 -12.18 -19.82
CA THR A 238 33.51 -13.44 -20.51
C THR A 238 32.13 -14.06 -20.55
N GLU A 239 31.52 -14.03 -21.73
CA GLU A 239 30.26 -14.69 -22.10
C GLU A 239 30.12 -16.05 -21.40
N GLU A 240 31.25 -16.76 -21.30
CA GLU A 240 31.43 -18.00 -20.55
C GLU A 240 30.89 -17.94 -19.12
N GLN A 241 31.13 -16.89 -18.32
CA GLN A 241 30.66 -16.85 -16.93
C GLN A 241 29.13 -16.77 -16.82
N LEU A 242 28.43 -15.97 -17.64
CA LEU A 242 26.96 -15.92 -17.60
C LEU A 242 26.29 -17.13 -18.27
N GLU A 243 26.97 -17.76 -19.23
CA GLU A 243 26.49 -18.98 -19.90
C GLU A 243 26.73 -20.24 -19.07
N THR A 244 27.78 -20.30 -18.27
CA THR A 244 28.15 -21.50 -17.50
C THR A 244 27.63 -21.49 -16.07
N HIS A 245 27.52 -20.32 -15.42
CA HIS A 245 27.08 -20.27 -14.03
C HIS A 245 25.56 -20.40 -13.91
N THR A 246 25.14 -21.31 -13.05
CA THR A 246 23.75 -21.54 -12.71
C THR A 246 23.21 -20.46 -11.76
N ILE A 247 21.88 -20.34 -11.67
CA ILE A 247 21.25 -19.45 -10.70
C ILE A 247 21.64 -19.83 -9.26
N SER A 248 21.74 -21.13 -8.94
CA SER A 248 22.15 -21.62 -7.63
C SER A 248 23.57 -21.15 -7.25
N ALA A 249 24.53 -21.27 -8.17
CA ALA A 249 25.90 -20.85 -7.96
C ALA A 249 25.99 -19.33 -7.67
N TRP A 250 25.29 -18.51 -8.46
CA TRP A 250 25.27 -17.06 -8.24
C TRP A 250 24.60 -16.65 -6.93
N LYS A 251 23.50 -17.32 -6.55
CA LYS A 251 22.85 -17.06 -5.27
C LYS A 251 23.71 -17.45 -4.08
N GLU A 252 24.52 -18.50 -4.20
CA GLU A 252 25.50 -18.88 -3.17
C GLU A 252 26.66 -17.87 -3.10
N ALA A 253 27.24 -17.48 -4.24
CA ALA A 253 28.30 -16.47 -4.29
C ALA A 253 27.84 -15.12 -3.68
N LYS A 254 26.59 -14.71 -3.95
CA LYS A 254 25.97 -13.53 -3.34
C LYS A 254 25.87 -13.65 -1.82
N ARG A 255 25.50 -14.83 -1.29
CA ARG A 255 25.44 -15.07 0.16
C ARG A 255 26.81 -14.89 0.81
N GLN A 256 27.87 -15.38 0.18
CA GLN A 256 29.23 -15.30 0.70
C GLN A 256 29.81 -13.87 0.63
N THR A 257 29.47 -13.12 -0.41
CA THR A 257 30.04 -11.78 -0.68
C THR A 257 29.31 -10.67 0.09
N TYR A 258 27.97 -10.67 0.10
CA TYR A 258 27.17 -9.61 0.73
C TYR A 258 26.77 -9.91 2.19
N GLY A 259 26.93 -11.16 2.65
CA GLY A 259 26.64 -11.54 4.05
C GLY A 259 27.56 -10.90 5.10
N ARG A 260 28.61 -10.17 4.69
CA ARG A 260 29.63 -9.63 5.60
C ARG A 260 29.55 -8.11 5.84
N ASN A 261 28.92 -7.32 4.96
CA ASN A 261 29.14 -5.86 4.93
C ASN A 261 27.92 -4.95 4.81
N GLU A 262 26.67 -5.43 4.82
CA GLU A 262 25.49 -4.53 4.89
C GLU A 262 24.64 -4.78 6.13
N GLY A 263 24.10 -3.69 6.70
CA GLY A 263 23.22 -3.66 7.86
C GLY A 263 21.87 -4.37 7.64
N PRO A 264 20.80 -4.04 8.40
CA PRO A 264 19.68 -4.92 8.74
C PRO A 264 18.67 -5.22 7.60
N TRP A 265 19.13 -5.34 6.35
CA TRP A 265 18.39 -5.97 5.26
C TRP A 265 18.32 -7.46 5.55
N ARG A 266 17.28 -7.84 6.29
CA ARG A 266 17.07 -9.18 6.83
C ARG A 266 17.34 -10.25 5.78
N THR A 267 18.36 -11.05 6.06
CA THR A 267 18.57 -12.37 5.48
C THR A 267 17.44 -13.29 5.93
N ASN A 268 16.24 -13.12 5.39
CA ASN A 268 15.24 -14.18 5.47
C ASN A 268 15.74 -15.30 4.56
N HIS A 269 16.44 -16.25 5.16
CA HIS A 269 17.00 -17.47 4.55
C HIS A 269 15.92 -18.40 3.97
N HIS A 270 14.64 -18.03 4.09
CA HIS A 270 13.48 -18.79 3.69
C HIS A 270 12.63 -17.97 2.71
N LEU A 271 12.14 -18.63 1.67
CA LEU A 271 11.19 -18.05 0.72
C LEU A 271 9.95 -17.55 1.46
N VAL A 272 9.75 -16.23 1.43
CA VAL A 272 8.50 -15.62 1.89
C VAL A 272 7.40 -16.04 0.94
N HIS A 273 6.44 -16.80 1.46
CA HIS A 273 5.28 -17.31 0.72
C HIS A 273 4.00 -17.06 1.53
N ALA A 274 2.87 -17.20 0.85
CA ALA A 274 1.53 -17.15 1.43
C ALA A 274 0.79 -18.45 1.15
N THR A 275 -0.16 -18.79 2.02
CA THR A 275 -1.15 -19.85 1.75
C THR A 275 -2.40 -19.24 1.11
N PRO A 276 -3.21 -20.03 0.37
CA PRO A 276 -4.49 -19.54 -0.18
C PRO A 276 -5.50 -19.13 0.91
N TYR A 277 -5.30 -19.54 2.17
CA TYR A 277 -6.21 -19.28 3.28
C TYR A 277 -5.85 -18.04 4.09
N GLU A 278 -4.65 -17.46 3.88
CA GLU A 278 -4.26 -16.20 4.51
C GLU A 278 -5.12 -15.05 3.98
N SER A 279 -5.35 -14.04 4.82
CA SER A 279 -6.08 -12.84 4.40
C SER A 279 -5.27 -12.02 3.40
N MET A 280 -5.93 -11.27 2.52
CA MET A 280 -5.24 -10.34 1.62
C MET A 280 -4.45 -9.28 2.40
N ARG A 281 -4.89 -8.92 3.61
CA ARG A 281 -4.17 -8.01 4.50
C ARG A 281 -2.81 -8.59 4.91
N GLU A 282 -2.78 -9.84 5.36
CA GLU A 282 -1.52 -10.51 5.75
C GLU A 282 -0.57 -10.62 4.56
N ILE A 283 -1.09 -10.97 3.38
CA ILE A 283 -0.29 -11.04 2.15
C ILE A 283 0.28 -9.66 1.79
N ALA A 284 -0.53 -8.59 1.84
CA ALA A 284 -0.06 -7.23 1.60
C ALA A 284 1.03 -6.81 2.61
N MET A 285 0.85 -7.14 3.89
CA MET A 285 1.84 -6.86 4.94
C MET A 285 3.13 -7.66 4.73
N LYS A 286 3.06 -8.95 4.35
CA LYS A 286 4.25 -9.74 3.99
C LYS A 286 5.03 -9.11 2.85
N ILE A 287 4.33 -8.62 1.81
CA ILE A 287 4.98 -7.94 0.68
C ILE A 287 5.68 -6.66 1.15
N LEU A 288 5.00 -5.82 1.93
CA LEU A 288 5.55 -4.55 2.42
C LEU A 288 6.73 -4.72 3.39
N GLN A 289 6.59 -5.60 4.39
CA GLN A 289 7.59 -5.80 5.44
C GLN A 289 8.88 -6.42 4.90
N ASN A 290 8.79 -7.29 3.89
CA ASN A 290 9.96 -7.93 3.28
C ASN A 290 10.51 -7.12 2.08
N GLY A 291 9.86 -6.01 1.70
CA GLY A 291 10.31 -5.17 0.56
C GLY A 291 10.32 -5.91 -0.78
N VAL A 292 9.52 -6.98 -0.93
CA VAL A 292 9.42 -7.77 -2.16
C VAL A 292 8.36 -7.20 -3.09
N SER A 293 8.41 -7.50 -4.38
CA SER A 293 7.35 -7.07 -5.31
C SER A 293 6.14 -8.02 -5.35
N THR A 294 6.37 -9.29 -5.01
CA THR A 294 5.42 -10.38 -5.15
C THR A 294 5.70 -11.46 -4.13
N VAL A 295 4.67 -12.20 -3.72
CA VAL A 295 4.76 -13.36 -2.83
C VAL A 295 4.08 -14.56 -3.51
N PRO A 296 4.76 -15.72 -3.62
CA PRO A 296 4.13 -16.94 -4.11
C PRO A 296 3.03 -17.42 -3.19
N VAL A 297 1.86 -17.72 -3.76
CA VAL A 297 0.77 -18.40 -3.08
C VAL A 297 0.96 -19.89 -3.33
N MET A 298 1.27 -20.62 -2.27
CA MET A 298 1.56 -22.05 -2.33
C MET A 298 0.56 -22.84 -1.49
N PHE A 299 0.25 -24.04 -1.96
CA PHE A 299 -0.59 -24.99 -1.25
C PHE A 299 0.14 -26.32 -1.12
N SER A 300 0.04 -26.93 0.06
CA SER A 300 0.52 -28.29 0.28
C SER A 300 -0.64 -29.11 0.82
N SER A 301 -0.91 -30.27 0.21
CA SER A 301 -1.89 -31.22 0.72
C SER A 301 -1.37 -32.01 1.92
N SER A 302 -0.05 -32.04 2.11
CA SER A 302 0.60 -32.77 3.19
C SER A 302 0.73 -31.89 4.45
N PRO A 303 0.49 -32.45 5.64
CA PRO A 303 0.63 -31.70 6.90
C PRO A 303 2.06 -31.26 7.21
N ASP A 304 3.05 -31.93 6.62
CA ASP A 304 4.48 -31.65 6.78
C ASP A 304 5.01 -30.59 5.79
N GLY A 305 4.16 -30.08 4.89
CA GLY A 305 4.54 -29.10 3.86
C GLY A 305 5.37 -29.69 2.71
N SER A 306 5.42 -31.01 2.57
CA SER A 306 6.05 -31.69 1.45
C SER A 306 5.27 -31.51 0.14
N TYR A 307 5.98 -31.35 -0.99
CA TYR A 307 5.39 -31.16 -2.33
C TYR A 307 4.53 -29.89 -2.49
N PRO A 308 5.12 -28.70 -2.28
CA PRO A 308 4.37 -27.45 -2.41
C PRO A 308 3.95 -27.23 -3.87
N GLN A 309 2.65 -26.97 -4.07
CA GLN A 309 2.06 -26.58 -5.34
C GLN A 309 2.02 -25.06 -5.44
N LEU A 310 2.64 -24.52 -6.49
CA LEU A 310 2.57 -23.09 -6.78
C LEU A 310 1.23 -22.76 -7.46
N LEU A 311 0.39 -22.00 -6.78
CA LEU A 311 -0.94 -21.64 -7.31
C LEU A 311 -0.91 -20.28 -8.02
N HIS A 312 -0.25 -19.28 -7.44
CA HIS A 312 -0.26 -17.91 -7.96
C HIS A 312 0.93 -17.08 -7.47
N LEU A 313 1.15 -15.92 -8.09
CA LEU A 313 2.10 -14.90 -7.65
C LEU A 313 1.35 -13.63 -7.22
N ALA A 314 1.03 -13.54 -5.93
CA ALA A 314 0.31 -12.40 -5.37
C ALA A 314 1.18 -11.13 -5.42
N SER A 315 0.55 -10.00 -5.72
CA SER A 315 1.19 -8.68 -5.83
C SER A 315 0.29 -7.60 -5.26
N LEU A 316 0.90 -6.47 -4.84
CA LEU A 316 0.13 -5.31 -4.40
C LEU A 316 -0.80 -4.77 -5.49
N SER A 317 -0.40 -4.80 -6.77
CA SER A 317 -1.28 -4.41 -7.88
C SER A 317 -2.51 -5.31 -8.00
N GLY A 318 -2.37 -6.63 -7.78
CA GLY A 318 -3.48 -7.57 -7.80
C GLY A 318 -4.47 -7.31 -6.65
N ILE A 319 -3.95 -7.09 -5.44
CA ILE A 319 -4.76 -6.73 -4.27
C ILE A 319 -5.44 -5.37 -4.50
N LEU A 320 -4.73 -4.39 -5.06
CA LEU A 320 -5.26 -3.06 -5.36
C LEU A 320 -6.38 -3.13 -6.39
N LYS A 321 -6.27 -4.01 -7.40
CA LYS A 321 -7.32 -4.27 -8.38
C LYS A 321 -8.58 -4.82 -7.70
N CYS A 322 -8.45 -5.70 -6.71
CA CYS A 322 -9.58 -6.19 -5.92
C CYS A 322 -10.26 -5.06 -5.12
N ILE A 323 -9.47 -4.20 -4.45
CA ILE A 323 -9.99 -3.01 -3.75
C ILE A 323 -10.75 -2.10 -4.73
N CYS A 324 -10.13 -1.75 -5.86
CA CYS A 324 -10.76 -0.89 -6.86
C CYS A 324 -12.08 -1.50 -7.37
N ARG A 325 -12.08 -2.80 -7.69
CA ARG A 325 -13.28 -3.51 -8.16
C ARG A 325 -14.41 -3.51 -7.13
N TYR A 326 -14.10 -3.75 -5.86
CA TYR A 326 -15.09 -3.80 -4.79
C TYR A 326 -15.73 -2.43 -4.53
N PHE A 327 -14.92 -1.37 -4.48
CA PHE A 327 -15.41 -0.04 -4.12
C PHE A 327 -15.82 0.85 -5.32
N LYS A 328 -15.63 0.40 -6.56
CA LYS A 328 -15.96 1.17 -7.78
C LYS A 328 -17.39 1.72 -7.79
N ASN A 329 -18.35 0.89 -7.38
CA ASN A 329 -19.78 1.23 -7.38
C ASN A 329 -20.27 1.75 -6.02
N SER A 330 -19.37 1.92 -5.06
CA SER A 330 -19.68 2.36 -3.71
C SER A 330 -18.65 3.37 -3.23
N THR A 331 -18.35 4.37 -4.06
CA THR A 331 -17.41 5.44 -3.69
C THR A 331 -17.91 6.28 -2.51
N GLY A 332 -19.23 6.34 -2.29
CA GLY A 332 -19.82 6.87 -1.06
C GLY A 332 -19.33 6.12 0.20
N ASN A 333 -18.93 4.85 0.06
CA ASN A 333 -18.35 4.09 1.15
C ASN A 333 -16.87 4.43 1.44
N LEU A 334 -16.16 5.09 0.53
CA LEU A 334 -14.77 5.51 0.72
C LEU A 334 -14.60 6.94 0.20
N PRO A 335 -14.98 7.95 1.00
CA PRO A 335 -14.93 9.35 0.58
C PRO A 335 -13.55 9.78 0.08
N ILE A 336 -12.48 9.18 0.61
CA ILE A 336 -11.10 9.46 0.22
C ILE A 336 -10.80 9.16 -1.25
N LEU A 337 -11.50 8.21 -1.87
CA LEU A 337 -11.27 7.82 -3.26
C LEU A 337 -11.59 8.95 -4.26
N ASN A 338 -12.53 9.83 -3.89
CA ASN A 338 -12.95 10.96 -4.72
C ASN A 338 -12.12 12.22 -4.47
N GLN A 339 -11.19 12.19 -3.53
CA GLN A 339 -10.41 13.36 -3.16
C GLN A 339 -9.21 13.54 -4.10
N PRO A 340 -8.84 14.79 -4.44
CA PRO A 340 -7.64 15.05 -5.22
C PRO A 340 -6.40 14.56 -4.48
N VAL A 341 -5.47 13.92 -5.19
CA VAL A 341 -4.28 13.33 -4.56
C VAL A 341 -3.39 14.34 -3.85
N CYS A 342 -3.40 15.61 -4.26
CA CYS A 342 -2.66 16.66 -3.58
C CYS A 342 -3.18 17.02 -2.18
N THR A 343 -4.40 16.58 -1.82
CA THR A 343 -5.00 16.79 -0.49
C THR A 343 -4.70 15.67 0.50
N ILE A 344 -4.12 14.57 0.01
CA ILE A 344 -3.84 13.35 0.77
C ILE A 344 -2.34 13.32 1.07
N PRO A 345 -1.93 13.00 2.32
CA PRO A 345 -0.51 12.84 2.68
C PRO A 345 0.04 11.51 2.12
N LEU A 346 0.17 11.43 0.80
CA LEU A 346 0.52 10.22 0.07
C LEU A 346 1.59 10.52 -0.99
N GLY A 347 2.55 9.59 -1.13
CA GLY A 347 3.61 9.67 -2.13
C GLY A 347 4.76 10.59 -1.75
N THR A 348 5.74 10.70 -2.65
CA THR A 348 6.91 11.57 -2.51
C THR A 348 6.77 12.75 -3.46
N TRP A 349 6.91 13.97 -2.95
CA TRP A 349 6.70 15.21 -3.72
C TRP A 349 8.01 15.99 -3.84
N VAL A 350 8.14 16.77 -4.92
CA VAL A 350 9.26 17.73 -5.04
C VAL A 350 9.25 18.67 -3.83
N PRO A 351 10.40 18.88 -3.15
CA PRO A 351 10.49 19.80 -2.03
C PRO A 351 9.98 21.20 -2.39
N LYS A 352 9.28 21.84 -1.45
CA LYS A 352 8.93 23.25 -1.61
C LYS A 352 10.19 24.11 -1.46
N ILE A 353 10.25 25.21 -2.20
CA ILE A 353 11.35 26.18 -2.10
C ILE A 353 11.50 26.60 -0.62
N GLY A 354 12.69 26.38 -0.05
CA GLY A 354 12.99 26.70 1.35
C GLY A 354 12.79 25.57 2.36
N ASP A 355 12.46 24.33 1.93
CA ASP A 355 12.46 23.17 2.82
C ASP A 355 13.91 22.65 3.04
N PRO A 356 14.49 22.82 4.24
CA PRO A 356 15.87 22.43 4.50
C PRO A 356 16.10 20.91 4.54
N ASN A 357 15.03 20.11 4.68
CA ASN A 357 15.11 18.65 4.78
C ASN A 357 14.59 17.92 3.52
N GLY A 358 14.18 18.67 2.50
CA GLY A 358 13.64 18.13 1.27
C GLY A 358 14.70 17.44 0.42
N ARG A 359 14.64 16.11 0.33
CA ARG A 359 15.46 15.37 -0.64
C ARG A 359 14.89 15.54 -2.05
N PRO A 360 15.71 15.85 -3.07
CA PRO A 360 15.22 15.93 -4.44
C PRO A 360 14.73 14.56 -4.90
N LEU A 361 13.74 14.56 -5.80
CA LEU A 361 13.32 13.33 -6.45
C LEU A 361 14.46 12.81 -7.33
N ALA A 362 14.72 11.50 -7.27
CA ALA A 362 15.64 10.86 -8.20
C ALA A 362 15.04 10.93 -9.61
N MET A 363 15.80 11.49 -10.55
CA MET A 363 15.41 11.62 -11.96
C MET A 363 16.61 11.31 -12.86
N LEU A 364 16.34 10.81 -14.07
CA LEU A 364 17.35 10.50 -15.08
C LEU A 364 17.26 11.46 -16.26
N ARG A 365 18.41 11.71 -16.90
CA ARG A 365 18.47 12.36 -18.21
C ARG A 365 18.58 11.29 -19.31
N PRO A 366 18.09 11.53 -20.54
CA PRO A 366 18.19 10.55 -21.64
C PRO A 366 19.62 10.10 -21.96
N ASN A 367 20.59 11.00 -21.76
CA ASN A 367 22.02 10.77 -21.97
C ASN A 367 22.76 10.18 -20.76
N THR A 368 22.07 9.94 -19.64
CA THR A 368 22.68 9.26 -18.48
C THR A 368 23.10 7.85 -18.88
N SER A 369 24.28 7.42 -18.43
CA SER A 369 24.75 6.06 -18.69
C SER A 369 23.89 5.02 -17.97
N LEU A 370 23.81 3.83 -18.54
CA LEU A 370 23.06 2.73 -17.95
C LEU A 370 23.63 2.34 -16.58
N SER A 371 24.96 2.27 -16.42
CA SER A 371 25.58 1.98 -15.12
C SER A 371 25.16 3.00 -14.04
N ALA A 372 25.18 4.30 -14.34
CA ALA A 372 24.74 5.34 -13.39
C ALA A 372 23.27 5.18 -13.00
N ALA A 373 22.39 4.88 -13.97
CA ALA A 373 20.98 4.65 -13.70
C ALA A 373 20.72 3.39 -12.86
N LEU A 374 21.45 2.30 -13.12
CA LEU A 374 21.38 1.07 -12.33
C LEU A 374 21.84 1.30 -10.88
N ASN A 375 22.93 2.05 -10.70
CA ASN A 375 23.40 2.47 -9.39
C ASN A 375 22.34 3.29 -8.65
N LEU A 376 21.70 4.25 -9.33
CA LEU A 376 20.64 5.08 -8.74
C LEU A 376 19.40 4.26 -8.34
N LEU A 377 19.00 3.27 -9.15
CA LEU A 377 17.89 2.34 -8.84
C LEU A 377 18.14 1.52 -7.56
N VAL A 378 19.39 1.10 -7.35
CA VAL A 378 19.80 0.33 -6.16
C VAL A 378 19.93 1.25 -4.95
N GLN A 379 20.66 2.36 -5.07
CA GLN A 379 20.89 3.31 -3.97
C GLN A 379 19.59 3.94 -3.43
N ALA A 380 18.69 4.34 -4.33
CA ALA A 380 17.40 4.89 -3.91
C ALA A 380 16.39 3.80 -3.48
N GLY A 381 16.72 2.51 -3.65
CA GLY A 381 15.81 1.41 -3.31
C GLY A 381 14.53 1.39 -4.17
N VAL A 382 14.58 1.97 -5.37
CA VAL A 382 13.41 2.25 -6.21
C VAL A 382 13.27 1.31 -7.41
N SER A 383 12.04 0.92 -7.76
CA SER A 383 11.74 -0.01 -8.86
C SER A 383 11.81 0.59 -10.27
N SER A 384 11.77 1.92 -10.37
CA SER A 384 11.76 2.73 -11.59
C SER A 384 12.16 4.18 -11.28
N ILE A 385 12.62 4.92 -12.29
CA ILE A 385 13.02 6.33 -12.17
C ILE A 385 12.48 7.07 -13.40
N PRO A 386 11.86 8.26 -13.23
CA PRO A 386 11.42 9.07 -14.36
C PRO A 386 12.61 9.60 -15.14
N ILE A 387 12.47 9.64 -16.46
CA ILE A 387 13.40 10.28 -17.39
C ILE A 387 12.80 11.61 -17.79
N VAL A 388 13.54 12.70 -17.59
CA VAL A 388 13.05 14.07 -17.82
C VAL A 388 14.02 14.89 -18.69
N ASP A 389 13.47 15.86 -19.42
CA ASP A 389 14.24 16.86 -20.16
C ASP A 389 14.81 17.96 -19.26
N ASP A 390 15.61 18.87 -19.81
CA ASP A 390 16.26 19.94 -19.04
C ASP A 390 15.31 20.88 -18.28
N ASN A 391 14.00 20.85 -18.57
CA ASN A 391 12.95 21.60 -17.87
C ASN A 391 12.19 20.73 -16.83
N ASP A 392 12.72 19.54 -16.52
CA ASP A 392 12.14 18.50 -15.67
C ASP A 392 10.76 17.99 -16.15
N SER A 393 10.47 18.15 -17.46
CA SER A 393 9.29 17.59 -18.10
C SER A 393 9.48 16.09 -18.37
N LEU A 394 8.47 15.30 -18.02
CA LEU A 394 8.50 13.85 -18.13
C LEU A 394 8.53 13.40 -19.60
N LEU A 395 9.60 12.69 -19.96
CA LEU A 395 9.79 12.07 -21.27
C LEU A 395 9.40 10.58 -21.25
N ASP A 396 9.96 9.82 -20.31
CA ASP A 396 9.72 8.38 -20.19
C ASP A 396 10.06 7.89 -18.75
N THR A 397 10.12 6.58 -18.52
CA THR A 397 10.57 5.97 -17.27
C THR A 397 11.50 4.80 -17.56
N TYR A 398 12.57 4.68 -16.76
CA TYR A 398 13.40 3.48 -16.75
C TYR A 398 13.03 2.61 -15.54
N SER A 399 12.61 1.37 -15.78
CA SER A 399 12.22 0.41 -14.74
C SER A 399 13.25 -0.70 -14.60
N ARG A 400 13.37 -1.29 -13.42
CA ARG A 400 14.26 -2.47 -13.22
C ARG A 400 13.95 -3.59 -14.21
N SER A 401 12.69 -3.76 -14.63
CA SER A 401 12.30 -4.76 -15.63
C SER A 401 12.93 -4.52 -17.01
N ASP A 402 13.30 -3.29 -17.34
CA ASP A 402 13.79 -2.95 -18.69
C ASP A 402 15.19 -3.54 -18.95
N ILE A 403 15.92 -3.86 -17.87
CA ILE A 403 17.25 -4.49 -17.99
C ILE A 403 17.18 -5.89 -18.59
N THR A 404 16.04 -6.60 -18.50
CA THR A 404 15.93 -7.96 -19.04
C THR A 404 15.95 -7.98 -20.57
N ALA A 405 15.65 -6.86 -21.24
CA ALA A 405 15.78 -6.73 -22.69
C ALA A 405 17.21 -6.94 -23.18
N LEU A 406 18.21 -6.64 -22.35
CA LEU A 406 19.61 -6.93 -22.68
C LEU A 406 19.87 -8.43 -22.89
N ALA A 407 19.08 -9.32 -22.28
CA ALA A 407 19.24 -10.76 -22.39
C ALA A 407 18.71 -11.34 -23.72
N LYS A 408 18.02 -10.55 -24.56
CA LYS A 408 17.38 -11.02 -25.79
C LYS A 408 18.39 -11.42 -26.88
N ASP A 409 19.29 -10.51 -27.26
CA ASP A 409 20.04 -10.65 -28.53
C ASP A 409 21.57 -10.71 -28.34
N LYS A 410 22.06 -11.26 -27.22
CA LYS A 410 23.47 -11.20 -26.79
C LYS A 410 24.03 -9.76 -26.69
N VAL A 411 23.17 -8.75 -26.67
CA VAL A 411 23.57 -7.34 -26.72
C VAL A 411 24.39 -6.93 -25.50
N TYR A 412 24.17 -7.56 -24.35
CA TYR A 412 25.01 -7.40 -23.15
C TYR A 412 26.47 -7.86 -23.32
N THR A 413 26.83 -8.67 -24.33
CA THR A 413 28.21 -9.17 -24.52
C THR A 413 29.14 -8.15 -25.17
N HIS A 414 28.59 -7.13 -25.82
CA HIS A 414 29.36 -6.06 -26.49
C HIS A 414 29.12 -4.68 -25.86
N ILE A 415 28.26 -4.59 -24.84
CA ILE A 415 27.93 -3.33 -24.20
C ILE A 415 28.78 -3.12 -22.96
N ARG A 416 29.55 -2.03 -22.97
CA ARG A 416 29.99 -1.39 -21.74
C ARG A 416 28.82 -0.60 -21.16
N LEU A 417 28.37 -0.98 -19.97
CA LEU A 417 27.24 -0.32 -19.28
C LEU A 417 27.47 1.18 -19.06
N ASP A 418 28.74 1.60 -18.98
CA ASP A 418 29.15 3.01 -18.90
C ASP A 418 28.95 3.79 -20.21
N GLU A 419 29.06 3.13 -21.36
CA GLU A 419 28.97 3.78 -22.68
C GLU A 419 27.55 3.81 -23.22
N MET A 420 26.74 2.81 -22.84
CA MET A 420 25.35 2.75 -23.24
C MET A 420 24.52 3.80 -22.49
N THR A 421 23.79 4.62 -23.24
CA THR A 421 22.82 5.56 -22.68
C THR A 421 21.48 4.89 -22.36
N ILE A 422 20.73 5.44 -21.40
CA ILE A 422 19.38 4.99 -21.10
C ILE A 422 18.46 5.02 -22.32
N HIS A 423 18.60 6.03 -23.18
CA HIS A 423 17.81 6.12 -24.41
C HIS A 423 18.05 4.90 -25.33
N GLN A 424 19.31 4.50 -25.54
CA GLN A 424 19.64 3.30 -26.31
C GLN A 424 19.15 2.03 -25.61
N ALA A 425 19.23 1.96 -24.28
CA ALA A 425 18.76 0.80 -23.52
C ALA A 425 17.26 0.58 -23.68
N LEU A 426 16.48 1.66 -23.71
CA LEU A 426 15.03 1.58 -23.93
C LEU A 426 14.67 1.14 -25.36
N GLN A 427 15.45 1.53 -26.37
CA GLN A 427 15.22 1.12 -27.76
C GLN A 427 15.29 -0.41 -27.94
N LEU A 428 16.17 -1.10 -27.21
CA LEU A 428 16.26 -2.56 -27.25
C LEU A 428 14.98 -3.28 -26.80
N GLY A 429 14.20 -2.64 -25.91
CA GLY A 429 12.94 -3.19 -25.41
C GLY A 429 11.71 -2.82 -26.26
N GLN A 430 11.86 -1.96 -27.28
CA GLN A 430 10.75 -1.45 -28.09
C GLN A 430 10.31 -2.42 -29.21
N ASP A 431 11.14 -3.40 -29.57
CA ASP A 431 10.86 -4.37 -30.65
C ASP A 431 9.94 -5.55 -30.24
N ALA A 432 9.43 -5.56 -29.01
CA ALA A 432 8.54 -6.62 -28.54
C ALA A 432 7.09 -6.13 -28.54
N ASN A 433 6.24 -6.83 -29.30
CA ASN A 433 4.81 -6.95 -29.02
C ASN A 433 4.63 -7.31 -27.54
N SER A 434 4.53 -6.30 -26.65
CA SER A 434 4.28 -6.53 -25.24
C SER A 434 2.85 -7.08 -25.10
N PRO A 435 2.64 -8.27 -24.51
CA PRO A 435 1.30 -8.86 -24.36
C PRO A 435 0.38 -8.01 -23.48
N PHE A 436 0.97 -7.13 -22.65
CA PHE A 436 0.27 -6.10 -21.91
C PHE A 436 0.20 -4.85 -22.78
N GLY A 437 -0.88 -4.75 -23.55
CA GLY A 437 -1.09 -3.75 -24.59
C GLY A 437 -0.71 -2.33 -24.18
N PHE A 438 -0.09 -1.64 -25.14
CA PHE A 438 0.14 -0.21 -25.17
C PHE A 438 -1.19 0.54 -24.95
N PHE A 439 -1.49 0.96 -23.73
CA PHE A 439 -2.50 1.99 -23.53
C PHE A 439 -1.88 3.34 -23.97
N ASN A 440 -2.26 3.82 -25.15
CA ASN A 440 -1.91 5.13 -25.71
C ASN A 440 -0.42 5.44 -25.95
N GLY A 441 0.43 4.43 -26.15
CA GLY A 441 1.84 4.68 -26.51
C GLY A 441 2.70 5.30 -25.39
N GLN A 442 2.23 5.32 -24.13
CA GLN A 442 3.01 5.80 -22.98
C GLN A 442 3.30 4.67 -21.98
N ARG A 443 4.58 4.32 -21.84
CA ARG A 443 5.08 3.38 -20.82
C ARG A 443 4.95 3.95 -19.40
N CYS A 444 4.98 5.27 -19.27
CA CYS A 444 4.82 5.99 -18.03
C CYS A 444 3.33 6.29 -17.72
N GLN A 445 2.87 5.95 -16.51
CA GLN A 445 1.55 6.36 -16.04
C GLN A 445 1.62 7.73 -15.40
N MET A 446 0.76 8.64 -15.85
CA MET A 446 0.74 10.04 -15.43
C MET A 446 -0.61 10.41 -14.82
N CYS A 447 -0.58 11.24 -13.78
CA CYS A 447 -1.75 11.87 -13.19
C CYS A 447 -1.45 13.34 -12.87
N LEU A 448 -2.50 14.14 -12.72
CA LEU A 448 -2.41 15.53 -12.26
C LEU A 448 -2.60 15.60 -10.75
N ARG A 449 -2.15 16.70 -10.13
CA ARG A 449 -2.42 16.97 -8.71
C ARG A 449 -3.90 16.95 -8.34
N SER A 450 -4.74 17.39 -9.29
CA SER A 450 -6.20 17.46 -9.15
C SER A 450 -6.91 16.14 -9.42
N ASP A 451 -6.20 15.12 -9.93
CA ASP A 451 -6.80 13.81 -10.17
C ASP A 451 -7.17 13.12 -8.85
N THR A 452 -8.22 12.33 -8.89
CA THR A 452 -8.72 11.61 -7.72
C THR A 452 -7.81 10.45 -7.32
N LEU A 453 -7.82 10.09 -6.03
CA LEU A 453 -7.11 8.90 -5.55
C LEU A 453 -7.55 7.62 -6.29
N LEU A 454 -8.85 7.48 -6.60
CA LEU A 454 -9.36 6.35 -7.36
C LEU A 454 -8.65 6.21 -8.71
N LYS A 455 -8.50 7.31 -9.45
CA LYS A 455 -7.81 7.30 -10.75
C LYS A 455 -6.36 6.85 -10.59
N VAL A 456 -5.63 7.33 -9.58
CA VAL A 456 -4.26 6.89 -9.30
C VAL A 456 -4.21 5.39 -8.94
N MET A 457 -5.13 4.92 -8.10
CA MET A 457 -5.22 3.50 -7.72
C MET A 457 -5.53 2.60 -8.93
N GLU A 458 -6.44 3.00 -9.81
CA GLU A 458 -6.76 2.26 -11.04
C GLU A 458 -5.54 2.17 -11.96
N ARG A 459 -4.74 3.24 -12.07
CA ARG A 459 -3.50 3.24 -12.86
C ARG A 459 -2.44 2.30 -12.25
N LEU A 460 -2.30 2.29 -10.94
CA LEU A 460 -1.37 1.41 -10.21
C LEU A 460 -1.85 -0.05 -10.19
N ALA A 461 -3.16 -0.31 -10.31
CA ALA A 461 -3.73 -1.65 -10.37
C ALA A 461 -3.43 -2.38 -11.69
N ASN A 462 -2.97 -1.65 -12.72
CA ASN A 462 -2.57 -2.24 -13.98
C ASN A 462 -1.32 -3.13 -13.78
N PRO A 463 -1.32 -4.38 -14.31
CA PRO A 463 -0.17 -5.26 -14.22
C PRO A 463 1.12 -4.59 -14.73
N GLY A 464 2.22 -4.74 -13.99
CA GLY A 464 3.51 -4.16 -14.35
C GLY A 464 3.71 -2.70 -13.92
N VAL A 465 2.64 -1.94 -13.69
CA VAL A 465 2.74 -0.57 -13.18
C VAL A 465 3.08 -0.59 -11.70
N ARG A 466 4.24 -0.05 -11.33
CA ARG A 466 4.65 0.05 -9.93
C ARG A 466 4.53 1.45 -9.36
N ARG A 467 4.45 2.46 -10.24
CA ARG A 467 4.45 3.89 -9.91
C ARG A 467 3.63 4.69 -10.90
N VAL A 468 3.07 5.79 -10.39
CA VAL A 468 2.42 6.85 -11.17
C VAL A 468 3.15 8.16 -10.89
N PHE A 469 3.45 8.89 -11.96
CA PHE A 469 4.11 10.19 -11.90
C PHE A 469 3.06 11.29 -11.87
N ILE A 470 3.14 12.16 -10.87
CA ILE A 470 2.30 13.34 -10.79
C ILE A 470 3.00 14.47 -11.51
N VAL A 471 2.33 15.05 -12.50
CA VAL A 471 2.89 16.12 -13.33
C VAL A 471 2.03 17.37 -13.34
N GLU A 472 2.66 18.49 -13.63
CA GLU A 472 1.97 19.75 -13.90
C GLU A 472 1.24 19.68 -15.26
N ALA A 473 0.03 20.21 -15.30
CA ALA A 473 -0.76 20.31 -16.52
C ALA A 473 -0.07 21.21 -17.55
N GLY A 474 -0.01 20.77 -18.81
CA GLY A 474 0.63 21.51 -19.90
C GLY A 474 2.13 21.23 -20.00
N SER A 475 2.92 21.64 -19.00
CA SER A 475 4.38 21.51 -19.02
C SER A 475 4.89 20.06 -18.87
N LYS A 476 4.07 19.17 -18.29
CA LYS A 476 4.45 17.80 -17.88
C LYS A 476 5.64 17.75 -16.90
N ARG A 477 5.96 18.86 -16.24
CA ARG A 477 6.99 18.90 -15.20
C ARG A 477 6.65 17.91 -14.08
N VAL A 478 7.60 17.08 -13.67
CA VAL A 478 7.40 16.10 -12.58
C VAL A 478 7.31 16.82 -11.25
N GLU A 479 6.20 16.62 -10.54
CA GLU A 479 5.92 17.24 -9.24
C GLU A 479 5.90 16.23 -8.09
N GLY A 480 5.63 14.96 -8.39
CA GLY A 480 5.56 13.90 -7.39
C GLY A 480 5.52 12.50 -7.98
N ILE A 481 5.71 11.52 -7.10
CA ILE A 481 5.72 10.10 -7.43
C ILE A 481 4.89 9.36 -6.38
N ILE A 482 3.91 8.60 -6.84
CA ILE A 482 3.11 7.71 -5.97
C ILE A 482 3.39 6.27 -6.39
N SER A 483 3.89 5.46 -5.45
CA SER A 483 4.12 4.03 -5.66
C SER A 483 3.01 3.16 -5.09
N LEU A 484 2.94 1.91 -5.56
CA LEU A 484 2.07 0.88 -4.95
C LEU A 484 2.30 0.77 -3.44
N SER A 485 3.56 0.79 -3.00
CA SER A 485 3.90 0.71 -1.59
C SER A 485 3.39 1.90 -0.79
N ASP A 486 3.38 3.11 -1.36
CA ASP A 486 2.86 4.30 -0.68
C ASP A 486 1.36 4.18 -0.43
N ILE A 487 0.61 3.67 -1.42
CA ILE A 487 -0.83 3.42 -1.29
C ILE A 487 -1.11 2.44 -0.15
N PHE A 488 -0.43 1.30 -0.12
CA PHE A 488 -0.69 0.31 0.91
C PHE A 488 -0.20 0.73 2.29
N LYS A 489 0.94 1.43 2.39
CA LYS A 489 1.37 2.05 3.66
C LYS A 489 0.33 3.06 4.14
N PHE A 490 -0.25 3.84 3.23
CA PHE A 490 -1.28 4.80 3.59
C PHE A 490 -2.61 4.13 4.00
N LEU A 491 -3.03 3.06 3.32
CA LEU A 491 -4.30 2.36 3.58
C LEU A 491 -4.25 1.42 4.79
N LEU A 492 -3.07 0.88 5.12
CA LEU A 492 -2.86 -0.08 6.22
C LEU A 492 -2.24 0.53 7.49
N SER A 493 -2.00 1.85 7.48
CA SER A 493 -1.45 2.60 8.62
C SER A 493 -2.40 2.71 9.80
#